data_AF-A0A0F4GTI9-F1
#
_entry.id   AF-A0A0F4GTI9-F1
#
_cell.length_a   1.000
_cell.length_b   1.000
_cell.length_c   1.000
_cell.angle_alpha   90.00
_cell.angle_beta   90.00
_cell.angle_gamma   90.00
#
_symmetry.space_group_name_H-M   'P 1'
#
loop_
_entity.id
_entity.type
_entity.pdbx_description
1 polymer ?
#
loop_
_entity_poly.entity_id
_entity_poly.type
_entity_poly.pdbx_seq_one_letter_code
_entity_poly.pdbx_strand_id
1 'polypeptide(L)'
;MRFPTTLLLLLLVCLAALTLAETDERFCRIRRPKAYGAIDTFCRKSRRLIVPSEYAKVGKKDPGSGLARAWITGNCGGGQWIPQRFCRSQFFSMCRGKKQSRKYGDRNCQHWHISYDPLGGAI
;
A
#
# COMPACT_ATOMS: atom_id res chain seq x y z
N MET A 1 -22.76 -46.32 2.79
CA MET A 1 -21.40 -45.73 2.67
C MET A 1 -21.16 -44.87 3.89
N ARG A 2 -20.28 -45.29 4.83
CA ARG A 2 -19.99 -44.53 6.06
C ARG A 2 -18.68 -43.78 5.83
N PHE A 3 -18.76 -42.46 5.67
CA PHE A 3 -17.57 -41.62 5.63
C PHE A 3 -16.92 -41.62 7.02
N PRO A 4 -15.59 -41.83 7.12
CA PRO A 4 -14.90 -41.86 8.40
C PRO A 4 -14.97 -40.47 9.04
N THR A 5 -15.62 -40.38 10.20
CA THR A 5 -15.81 -39.15 11.00
C THR A 5 -14.50 -38.43 11.31
N THR A 6 -13.39 -39.17 11.36
CA THR A 6 -12.03 -38.67 11.55
C THR A 6 -11.53 -37.82 10.37
N LEU A 7 -11.88 -38.18 9.13
CA LEU A 7 -11.47 -37.43 7.94
C LEU A 7 -12.21 -36.08 7.83
N LEU A 8 -13.48 -36.05 8.24
CA LEU A 8 -14.29 -34.84 8.30
C LEU A 8 -13.76 -33.85 9.35
N LEU A 9 -13.37 -34.36 10.53
CA LEU A 9 -12.73 -33.59 11.60
C LEU A 9 -11.36 -33.01 11.17
N LEU A 10 -10.54 -33.79 10.47
CA LEU A 10 -9.26 -33.33 9.92
C LEU A 10 -9.44 -32.22 8.85
N LEU A 11 -10.44 -32.35 7.98
CA LEU A 11 -10.76 -31.31 6.99
C LEU A 11 -11.26 -30.00 7.65
N LEU A 12 -12.07 -30.11 8.70
CA LEU A 12 -12.57 -28.97 9.48
C LEU A 12 -11.45 -28.22 10.23
N VAL A 13 -10.46 -28.95 10.77
CA VAL A 13 -9.28 -28.35 11.43
C VAL A 13 -8.36 -27.66 10.42
N CYS A 14 -8.18 -28.22 9.22
CA CYS A 14 -7.43 -27.54 8.14
C CYS A 14 -8.14 -26.29 7.62
N LEU A 15 -9.48 -26.26 7.59
CA LEU A 15 -10.25 -25.09 7.19
C LEU A 15 -10.18 -23.95 8.22
N ALA A 16 -10.11 -24.28 9.52
CA ALA A 16 -9.97 -23.29 10.59
C ALA A 16 -8.58 -22.61 10.62
N ALA A 17 -7.57 -23.24 10.03
CA ALA A 17 -6.21 -22.68 9.90
C ALA A 17 -6.07 -21.67 8.75
N LEU A 18 -7.12 -21.43 7.94
CA LEU A 18 -7.20 -20.27 7.04
C LEU A 18 -7.46 -19.02 7.87
N THR A 19 -6.47 -18.63 8.68
CA THR A 19 -6.46 -17.32 9.34
C THR A 19 -6.58 -16.26 8.25
N LEU A 20 -7.64 -15.47 8.31
CA LEU A 20 -7.86 -14.29 7.46
C LEU A 20 -6.71 -13.31 7.69
N ALA A 21 -5.60 -13.48 6.98
CA ALA A 21 -4.47 -12.56 7.06
C ALA A 21 -4.97 -11.16 6.72
N GLU A 22 -4.82 -10.23 7.66
CA GLU A 22 -5.21 -8.84 7.44
C GLU A 22 -4.39 -8.29 6.26
N THR A 23 -5.07 -7.70 5.28
CA THR A 23 -4.41 -7.09 4.12
C THR A 23 -3.67 -5.83 4.53
N ASP A 24 -2.57 -5.51 3.84
CA ASP A 24 -1.78 -4.30 4.12
C ASP A 24 -2.64 -3.03 4.05
N GLU A 25 -3.57 -2.99 3.11
CA GLU A 25 -4.53 -1.89 2.98
C GLU A 25 -5.44 -1.78 4.21
N ARG A 26 -6.00 -2.90 4.68
CA ARG A 26 -6.86 -2.92 5.87
C ARG A 26 -6.09 -2.53 7.13
N PHE A 27 -4.88 -3.05 7.30
CA PHE A 27 -3.99 -2.67 8.38
C PHE A 27 -3.75 -1.15 8.39
N CYS A 28 -3.36 -0.59 7.24
CA CYS A 28 -3.07 0.84 7.13
C CYS A 28 -4.32 1.70 7.36
N ARG A 29 -5.48 1.27 6.87
CA ARG A 29 -6.75 1.97 7.11
C ARG A 29 -7.07 2.09 8.61
N ILE A 30 -6.88 1.01 9.36
CA ILE A 30 -7.23 0.96 10.80
C ILE A 30 -6.14 1.59 11.66
N ARG A 31 -4.88 1.21 11.45
CA ARG A 31 -3.77 1.55 12.34
C ARG A 31 -3.06 2.85 11.95
N ARG A 32 -3.20 3.30 10.70
CA ARG A 32 -2.49 4.48 10.15
C ARG A 32 -3.39 5.28 9.20
N PRO A 33 -4.55 5.78 9.68
CA PRO A 33 -5.57 6.37 8.82
C PRO A 33 -5.06 7.57 8.01
N LYS A 34 -4.13 8.37 8.55
CA LYS A 34 -3.48 9.47 7.82
C LYS A 34 -2.66 8.96 6.62
N ALA A 35 -1.81 7.96 6.84
CA ALA A 35 -1.05 7.32 5.77
C ALA A 35 -2.00 6.71 4.71
N TYR A 36 -3.05 6.02 5.15
CA TYR A 36 -4.08 5.50 4.27
C TYR A 36 -4.72 6.61 3.41
N GLY A 37 -5.15 7.72 4.03
CA GLY A 37 -5.78 8.84 3.32
C GLY A 37 -4.88 9.46 2.26
N ALA A 38 -3.59 9.63 2.56
CA ALA A 38 -2.61 10.13 1.60
C ALA A 38 -2.39 9.14 0.42
N ILE A 39 -2.19 7.85 0.72
CA ILE A 39 -2.02 6.80 -0.30
C ILE A 39 -3.25 6.68 -1.19
N ASP A 40 -4.43 6.58 -0.58
CA ASP A 40 -5.70 6.40 -1.29
C ASP A 40 -5.95 7.58 -2.23
N THR A 41 -5.72 8.80 -1.74
CA THR A 41 -5.87 10.02 -2.55
C THR A 41 -4.86 10.11 -3.69
N PHE A 42 -3.61 9.74 -3.44
CA PHE A 42 -2.57 9.72 -4.49
C PHE A 42 -2.86 8.65 -5.56
N CYS A 43 -3.16 7.43 -5.13
CA CYS A 43 -3.37 6.30 -6.04
C CYS A 43 -4.74 6.33 -6.73
N ARG A 44 -5.72 7.11 -6.27
CA ARG A 44 -7.04 7.23 -6.93
C ARG A 44 -6.97 7.87 -8.32
N LYS A 45 -5.97 8.72 -8.60
CA LYS A 45 -5.77 9.36 -9.92
C LYS A 45 -4.97 8.48 -10.91
N SER A 46 -4.64 7.24 -10.55
CA SER A 46 -3.67 6.39 -11.25
C SER A 46 -3.96 6.00 -12.70
N ARG A 47 -5.08 6.41 -13.30
CA ARG A 47 -5.31 6.17 -14.74
C ARG A 47 -4.18 6.76 -15.60
N ARG A 48 -3.46 7.78 -15.11
CA ARG A 48 -2.29 8.39 -15.78
C ARG A 48 -1.15 8.71 -14.81
N LEU A 49 -0.88 7.87 -13.81
CA LEU A 49 0.29 8.07 -12.96
C LEU A 49 1.55 7.63 -13.73
N ILE A 50 2.37 8.59 -14.14
CA ILE A 50 3.62 8.37 -14.87
C ILE A 50 4.77 8.97 -14.06
N VAL A 51 5.91 8.28 -13.98
CA VAL A 51 7.12 8.77 -13.31
C VAL A 51 8.27 8.91 -14.32
N PRO A 52 8.96 10.06 -14.36
CA PRO A 52 8.66 11.30 -13.64
C PRO A 52 7.42 12.02 -14.20
N SER A 53 6.63 12.65 -13.33
CA SER A 53 5.65 13.68 -13.70
C SER A 53 5.49 14.66 -12.53
N GLU A 54 4.97 15.85 -12.81
CA GLU A 54 4.72 16.85 -11.76
C GLU A 54 3.73 16.33 -10.71
N TYR A 55 2.69 15.62 -11.16
CA TYR A 55 1.74 14.98 -10.25
C TYR A 55 2.42 13.97 -9.32
N ALA A 56 3.34 13.14 -9.85
CA ALA A 56 4.05 12.16 -9.05
C ALA A 56 4.98 12.82 -8.02
N LYS A 57 5.71 13.87 -8.42
CA LYS A 57 6.65 14.61 -7.56
C LYS A 57 5.93 15.39 -6.45
N VAL A 58 4.85 16.10 -6.79
CA VAL A 58 4.04 16.84 -5.81
C VAL A 58 3.30 15.87 -4.89
N GLY A 59 2.78 14.77 -5.42
CA GLY A 59 2.07 13.79 -4.62
C GLY A 59 0.74 14.30 -4.08
N LYS A 60 0.24 13.61 -3.05
CA LYS A 60 -0.98 14.01 -2.33
C LYS A 60 -0.81 13.89 -0.83
N LYS A 61 -1.35 14.88 -0.13
CA LYS A 61 -1.50 14.86 1.33
C LYS A 61 -2.77 14.10 1.72
N ASP A 62 -2.85 13.63 2.96
CA ASP A 62 -4.12 13.14 3.49
C ASP A 62 -5.15 14.29 3.58
N PRO A 63 -6.43 14.03 3.24
CA PRO A 63 -7.42 15.08 3.12
C PRO A 63 -7.91 15.64 4.47
N GLY A 64 -7.68 14.95 5.58
CA GLY A 64 -8.19 15.36 6.89
C GLY A 64 -7.27 16.34 7.61
N SER A 65 -6.00 15.95 7.78
CA SER A 65 -5.01 16.68 8.57
C SER A 65 -3.90 17.31 7.73
N GLY A 66 -3.66 16.80 6.53
CA GLY A 66 -2.54 17.25 5.69
C GLY A 66 -1.15 16.90 6.24
N LEU A 67 -1.08 16.10 7.31
CA LEU A 67 0.13 15.71 8.04
C LEU A 67 0.82 14.49 7.43
N ALA A 68 0.09 13.70 6.62
CA ALA A 68 0.67 12.62 5.83
C ALA A 68 0.73 13.00 4.36
N ARG A 69 1.73 12.50 3.64
CA ARG A 69 1.91 12.71 2.19
C ARG A 69 2.47 11.47 1.52
N ALA A 70 1.93 11.12 0.35
CA ALA A 70 2.47 10.09 -0.55
C ALA A 70 2.90 10.73 -1.87
N TRP A 71 4.12 10.43 -2.34
CA TRP A 71 4.66 10.95 -3.60
C TRP A 71 5.72 10.01 -4.17
N ILE A 72 6.04 10.18 -5.45
CA ILE A 72 7.03 9.37 -6.16
C ILE A 72 7.94 10.29 -6.97
N THR A 73 9.24 10.14 -6.78
CA THR A 73 10.28 10.77 -7.60
C THR A 73 11.04 9.71 -8.39
N GLY A 74 12.01 10.13 -9.20
CA GLY A 74 12.84 9.22 -9.99
C GLY A 74 13.06 9.70 -11.40
N ASN A 75 14.10 9.17 -12.02
CA ASN A 75 14.39 9.35 -13.44
C ASN A 75 14.61 7.96 -14.04
N CYS A 76 13.72 7.58 -14.96
CA CYS A 76 13.65 6.22 -15.49
C CYS A 76 14.09 6.13 -16.96
N GLY A 77 14.81 7.12 -17.49
CA GLY A 77 15.17 7.17 -18.92
C GLY A 77 13.96 7.36 -19.85
N GLY A 78 12.82 7.77 -19.29
CA GLY A 78 11.52 7.86 -19.93
C GLY A 78 10.39 7.85 -18.89
N GLY A 79 9.17 8.16 -19.33
CA GLY A 79 7.99 8.10 -18.47
C GLY A 79 7.54 6.65 -18.23
N GLN A 80 7.58 6.18 -16.99
CA GLN A 80 7.05 4.87 -16.61
C GLN A 80 5.65 4.99 -16.05
N TRP A 81 4.70 4.33 -16.70
CA TRP A 81 3.34 4.23 -16.19
C TRP A 81 3.25 3.30 -14.98
N ILE A 82 2.52 3.72 -13.96
CA ILE A 82 2.26 2.98 -12.73
C ILE A 82 0.76 2.65 -12.68
N PRO A 83 0.38 1.37 -12.91
CA PRO A 83 -1.01 0.95 -12.76
C PRO A 83 -1.51 1.11 -11.33
N GLN A 84 -2.81 1.38 -11.16
CA GLN A 84 -3.45 1.62 -9.85
C GLN A 84 -3.13 0.55 -8.82
N ARG A 85 -3.22 -0.73 -9.23
CA ARG A 85 -2.99 -1.89 -8.37
C ARG A 85 -1.59 -1.87 -7.76
N PHE A 86 -0.57 -1.52 -8.57
CA PHE A 86 0.82 -1.43 -8.10
C PHE A 86 1.05 -0.18 -7.26
N CYS A 87 0.36 0.93 -7.56
CA CYS A 87 0.38 2.10 -6.69
C CYS A 87 -0.08 1.74 -5.28
N ARG A 88 -1.27 1.14 -5.17
CA ARG A 88 -1.84 0.75 -3.87
C ARG A 88 -0.99 -0.31 -3.17
N SER A 89 -0.66 -1.42 -3.86
CA SER A 89 0.03 -2.55 -3.22
C SER A 89 1.41 -2.14 -2.67
N GLN A 90 2.19 -1.37 -3.44
CA GLN A 90 3.53 -0.97 -3.03
C GLN A 90 3.51 0.03 -1.87
N PHE A 91 2.61 1.03 -1.91
CA PHE A 91 2.47 1.98 -0.82
C PHE A 91 1.89 1.37 0.46
N PHE A 92 0.87 0.51 0.36
CA PHE A 92 0.32 -0.13 1.54
C PHE A 92 1.30 -1.11 2.17
N SER A 93 2.09 -1.82 1.37
CA SER A 93 3.21 -2.63 1.88
C SER A 93 4.25 -1.78 2.62
N MET A 94 4.62 -0.62 2.07
CA MET A 94 5.50 0.34 2.76
C MET A 94 4.90 0.83 4.07
N CYS A 95 3.61 1.19 4.06
CA CYS A 95 2.89 1.62 5.24
C CYS A 95 2.89 0.50 6.31
N ARG A 96 2.47 -0.73 6.01
CA ARG A 96 2.54 -1.82 7.00
C ARG A 96 3.95 -2.02 7.54
N GLY A 97 4.94 -2.05 6.65
CA GLY A 97 6.35 -2.26 6.96
C GLY A 97 7.07 -1.08 7.63
N LYS A 98 6.36 0.01 8.00
CA LYS A 98 6.95 1.23 8.59
C LYS A 98 8.06 1.83 7.71
N LYS A 99 7.99 1.65 6.40
CA LYS A 99 8.95 2.19 5.44
C LYS A 99 8.45 3.53 4.92
N GLN A 100 9.20 4.60 5.19
CA GLN A 100 8.92 5.93 4.65
C GLN A 100 9.43 6.10 3.22
N SER A 101 10.44 5.33 2.81
CA SER A 101 10.93 5.32 1.45
C SER A 101 11.26 3.92 0.95
N ARG A 102 11.07 3.69 -0.36
CA ARG A 102 11.47 2.44 -1.04
C ARG A 102 11.66 2.69 -2.53
N LYS A 103 12.49 1.87 -3.17
CA LYS A 103 12.66 1.91 -4.63
C LYS A 103 11.83 0.80 -5.30
N TYR A 104 11.27 1.13 -6.45
CA TYR A 104 10.51 0.23 -7.31
C TYR A 104 10.66 0.66 -8.79
N GLY A 105 9.89 0.04 -9.69
CA GLY A 105 9.95 0.28 -11.12
C GLY A 105 11.11 -0.45 -11.79
N ASP A 106 11.24 -0.29 -13.11
CA ASP A 106 12.33 -0.92 -13.83
C ASP A 106 13.68 -0.41 -13.32
N ARG A 107 14.62 -1.33 -13.08
CA ARG A 107 15.94 -1.03 -12.51
C ARG A 107 15.92 -0.18 -11.23
N ASN A 108 14.83 -0.23 -10.45
CA ASN A 108 14.66 0.54 -9.22
C ASN A 108 14.73 2.07 -9.40
N CYS A 109 14.36 2.57 -10.58
CA CYS A 109 14.46 4.00 -10.92
C CYS A 109 13.41 4.89 -10.23
N GLN A 110 12.32 4.30 -9.72
CA GLN A 110 11.26 5.04 -9.04
C GLN A 110 11.53 5.05 -7.53
N HIS A 111 11.53 6.24 -6.93
CA HIS A 111 11.72 6.45 -5.50
C HIS A 111 10.38 6.83 -4.88
N TRP A 112 9.82 5.91 -4.10
CA TRP A 112 8.50 6.04 -3.50
C TRP A 112 8.65 6.52 -2.08
N HIS A 113 7.82 7.49 -1.70
CA HIS A 113 7.91 8.16 -0.41
C HIS A 113 6.55 8.29 0.25
N ILE A 114 6.53 8.05 1.55
CA ILE A 114 5.38 8.29 2.39
C ILE A 114 5.86 8.90 3.71
N SER A 115 5.35 10.10 4.01
CA SER A 115 5.60 10.80 5.27
C SER A 115 4.33 10.75 6.11
N TYR A 116 4.46 10.44 7.40
CA TYR A 116 3.44 10.47 8.45
C TYR A 116 4.13 10.21 9.80
N ASP A 117 3.50 10.62 10.90
CA ASP A 117 3.93 10.23 12.24
C ASP A 117 3.77 8.70 12.43
N PRO A 118 4.88 7.95 12.62
CA PRO A 118 4.84 6.50 12.82
C PRO A 118 4.00 6.04 14.02
N LEU A 119 3.75 6.92 14.98
CA LEU A 119 3.02 6.66 16.22
C LEU A 119 1.53 7.08 16.13
N GLY A 120 1.12 7.72 15.04
CA GLY A 120 -0.27 8.16 14.85
C GLY A 120 -0.65 9.47 15.54
N GLY A 121 0.32 10.18 16.14
CA GLY A 121 0.14 11.51 16.69
C GLY A 121 -0.07 12.58 15.62
N ALA A 122 -0.59 13.74 16.04
CA ALA A 122 -0.54 14.96 15.24
C ALA A 122 0.88 15.53 15.29
N ILE A 123 1.35 16.03 14.15
CA ILE A 123 2.58 16.84 14.04
C ILE A 123 2.15 18.28 14.21
#